data_AF-A0A536V9G1-F1
#
_entry.id   AF-A0A536V9G1-F1
#
_cell.length_a   1.000
_cell.length_b   1.000
_cell.length_c   1.000
_cell.angle_alpha   90.00
_cell.angle_beta   90.00
_cell.angle_gamma   90.00
#
_symmetry.space_group_name_H-M   'P 1'
#
loop_
_entity.id
_entity.type
_entity.pdbx_description
1 polymer ?
#
loop_
_entity_poly.entity_id
_entity_poly.type
_entity_poly.pdbx_seq_one_letter_code
_entity_poly.pdbx_strand_id
1 'polypeptide(L)' 'VLPKHLDEKVARLQLKKLNAQLTELTEEQAAYIGVKKEGPYKPDTYRY' A
#
# COMPACT_ATOMS: atom_id res chain seq x y z
N VAL A 1 5.05 0.44 17.43
CA VAL A 1 4.36 0.92 16.22
C VAL A 1 3.76 -0.30 15.53
N LEU A 2 2.55 -0.21 14.98
CA LEU A 2 1.92 -1.35 14.27
C LEU A 2 2.75 -1.73 13.03
N PRO A 3 2.83 -3.03 12.67
CA PRO A 3 3.43 -3.46 11.41
C PRO A 3 2.79 -2.76 10.20
N LYS A 4 3.60 -2.32 9.23
CA LYS A 4 3.11 -1.58 8.05
C LYS A 4 2.00 -2.26 7.27
N HIS A 5 2.02 -3.60 7.15
CA HIS A 5 0.97 -4.34 6.46
C HIS A 5 -0.41 -4.19 7.14
N LEU A 6 -0.45 -4.03 8.47
CA LEU A 6 -1.70 -3.76 9.20
C LEU A 6 -2.14 -2.31 9.02
N ASP A 7 -1.19 -1.38 9.00
CA ASP A 7 -1.46 0.05 8.76
C ASP A 7 -2.05 0.29 7.36
N GLU A 8 -1.45 -0.32 6.33
CA GLU A 8 -1.96 -0.29 4.96
C GLU A 8 -3.34 -0.95 4.83
N LYS A 9 -3.61 -2.03 5.58
CA LYS A 9 -4.93 -2.67 5.60
C LYS A 9 -6.00 -1.75 6.21
N VAL A 10 -5.67 -1.05 7.30
CA VAL A 10 -6.57 -0.06 7.90
C VAL A 10 -6.82 1.10 6.94
N ALA A 11 -5.78 1.60 6.26
CA ALA A 11 -5.90 2.66 5.26
C ALA A 11 -6.83 2.25 4.10
N ARG A 12 -6.72 1.01 3.60
CA ARG A 12 -7.62 0.50 2.54
C ARG A 12 -9.09 0.52 2.96
N LEU A 13 -9.41 0.20 4.22
CA LEU A 13 -10.79 0.24 4.72
C LEU A 13 -11.36 1.66 4.77
N GLN A 14 -10.50 2.66 4.95
CA GLN A 14 -10.91 4.07 4.99
C GLN A 14 -11.22 4.66 3.61
N LEU A 15 -10.66 4.11 2.52
CA LEU A 15 -10.86 4.60 1.14
C LEU A 15 -12.34 4.72 0.76
N LYS A 16 -13.15 3.74 1.16
CA LYS A 16 -14.60 3.74 0.91
C LYS A 16 -15.31 4.93 1.55
N LYS A 17 -14.90 5.32 2.77
CA LYS A 17 -15.46 6.48 3.47
C LYS A 17 -15.07 7.79 2.78
N LEU A 18 -13.89 7.82 2.16
CA LEU A 18 -13.34 9.00 1.48
C LEU A 18 -13.76 9.10 0.00
N ASN A 19 -14.56 8.15 -0.50
CA ASN A 19 -14.87 8.00 -1.93
C ASN A 19 -13.59 8.02 -2.81
N ALA A 20 -12.48 7.50 -2.28
CA ALA A 20 -11.20 7.44 -2.96
C ALA A 20 -11.08 6.14 -3.76
N GLN A 21 -10.59 6.22 -4.99
CA GLN A 21 -10.24 5.07 -5.81
C GLN A 21 -8.73 4.85 -5.77
N LEU A 22 -8.30 3.69 -5.28
CA LEU A 22 -6.91 3.30 -5.28
C LEU A 22 -6.60 2.51 -6.55
N THR A 23 -5.58 2.91 -7.29
CA THR A 23 -5.09 2.18 -8.46
C THR A 23 -4.35 0.92 -8.02
N GLU A 24 -4.58 -0.18 -8.74
CA GLU A 24 -3.83 -1.43 -8.57
C GLU A 24 -2.60 -1.46 -9.48
N LEU A 25 -1.46 -1.86 -8.93
CA LEU A 25 -0.22 -2.00 -9.71
C LEU A 25 -0.32 -3.20 -10.66
N THR A 26 0.22 -3.05 -11.87
CA THR A 26 0.47 -4.19 -12.77
C THR A 26 1.65 -5.02 -12.26
N GLU A 27 1.82 -6.25 -12.78
CA GLU A 27 2.96 -7.10 -12.41
C GLU A 27 4.29 -6.45 -12.77
N GLU A 28 4.35 -5.85 -13.96
CA GLU A 28 5.51 -5.13 -14.46
C GLU A 28 5.86 -3.93 -13.57
N GLN A 29 4.87 -3.14 -13.15
CA GLN A 29 5.08 -1.99 -12.27
C GLN A 29 5.58 -2.43 -10.89
N ALA A 30 4.98 -3.47 -10.31
CA ALA A 30 5.36 -4.00 -9.01
C ALA A 30 6.80 -4.55 -9.04
N ALA A 31 7.15 -5.30 -10.08
CA ALA A 31 8.50 -5.79 -10.32
C ALA A 31 9.50 -4.65 -10.54
N TYR A 32 9.12 -3.62 -11.30
CA TYR A 32 9.97 -2.47 -11.59
C TYR A 32 10.40 -1.72 -10.33
N ILE A 33 9.50 -1.54 -9.37
CA ILE A 33 9.79 -0.85 -8.09
C ILE A 33 10.18 -1.82 -6.96
N GLY A 34 10.23 -3.12 -7.22
CA GLY A 34 10.64 -4.15 -6.26
C GLY A 34 9.70 -4.36 -5.08
N VAL A 35 8.38 -4.16 -5.27
CA VAL A 35 7.37 -4.38 -4.22
C VAL A 35 6.35 -5.44 -4.64
N LYS A 36 5.63 -6.02 -3.68
CA LYS A 36 4.48 -6.88 -3.97
C LYS A 36 3.26 -6.05 -4.36
N LYS A 37 2.37 -6.58 -5.20
CA LYS A 37 1.11 -5.91 -5.57
C LYS A 37 0.24 -5.59 -4.35
N GLU A 38 0.30 -6.41 -3.33
CA GLU A 38 -0.47 -6.27 -2.09
C GLU A 38 0.25 -5.45 -1.01
N GLY A 39 1.48 -5.00 -1.28
CA GLY A 39 2.35 -4.31 -0.34
C GLY A 39 3.19 -5.25 0.54
N PRO A 40 3.95 -4.72 1.51
CA PRO A 40 4.07 -3.30 1.84
C PRO A 40 4.65 -2.46 0.69
N TYR A 41 4.10 -1.28 0.45
CA TYR A 41 4.50 -0.43 -0.68
C TYR A 41 5.66 0.52 -0.35
N LYS A 42 6.05 0.60 0.91
CA LYS A 42 7.11 1.50 1.41
C LYS A 42 7.95 0.81 2.49
N PRO A 43 9.27 1.06 2.54
CA PRO A 43 10.15 0.50 3.55
C PRO A 43 9.93 1.13 4.94
N ASP A 44 10.42 0.47 5.99
CA ASP A 44 10.28 0.90 7.40
C ASP A 44 10.88 2.27 7.72
N THR A 45 11.90 2.68 6.99
CA THR A 45 12.53 4.01 7.12
C THR A 45 11.67 5.14 6.54
N TYR A 46 10.64 4.81 5.77
CA TYR A 46 9.76 5.80 5.15
C TYR A 46 8.86 6.42 6.22
N ARG A 47 8.94 7.76 6.35
CA ARG A 47 8.26 8.48 7.43
C ARG A 47 6.76 8.55 7.24
N TYR A 48 6.27 8.80 6.02
CA TYR A 48 4.88 8.66 5.52
C TYR A 48 4.87 8.91 4.02
#